data_AF-A0A453AF58-F1
#
_entry.id   AF-A0A453AF58-F1
#
_cell.length_a   1.000
_cell.length_b   1.000
_cell.length_c   1.000
_cell.angle_alpha   90.00
_cell.angle_beta   90.00
_cell.angle_gamma   90.00
#
_symmetry.space_group_name_H-M   'P 1'
#
loop_
_entity.id
_entity.type
_entity.pdbx_description
1 polymer ?
#
loop_
_entity_poly.entity_id
_entity_poly.type
_entity_poly.pdbx_seq_one_letter_code
_entity_poly.pdbx_strand_id
1 'polypeptide(L)'
;MVLETGDDLGEVTETVDYYVQGATIAAGNLFGRRRVIQVYTTGARVLDGSFMTQELNFTAHSSESSSSSSEPLGVASASIADPYVLLKMVDGTIQLLVGDHSTCALSISVPSIFTSLSEKISACTLYRDRGPEPWLRKTRSDAWLSSGIAEPVDGGGSSSQEQSDIYCIICYESGKLEIFEVPSFRCVFSVESFLSGEALLVDAKGRQDDTKVSLKKEAADSIRVVELAMHRWSGQFSRPFLFGLLNDGTFLCYHAYCYEGLESNVKDNSFSPAGSVDLASASDSRLKNLRFRRISVDITLREDISSLARPRITIFNNVGGYEGLFLSGTRPVWVMVCRQRFRVHPQLCDGPIEAFTVLHNVNCCHGLIYVTSQVRSCLNICIFLIYFKK
;
A
#
# COMPACT_ATOMS: atom_id res chain seq x y z
N MET A 1 21.60 -5.59 -11.67
CA MET A 1 21.62 -6.99 -12.12
C MET A 1 20.20 -7.40 -12.46
N VAL A 2 20.01 -8.01 -13.63
CA VAL A 2 18.73 -8.59 -14.06
C VAL A 2 18.99 -10.07 -14.35
N LEU A 3 18.15 -10.93 -13.77
CA LEU A 3 18.24 -12.38 -13.95
C LEU A 3 17.00 -12.86 -14.70
N GLU A 4 17.22 -13.69 -15.71
CA GLU A 4 16.17 -14.46 -16.37
C GLU A 4 15.95 -15.76 -15.60
N THR A 5 14.69 -16.13 -15.42
CA THR A 5 14.29 -17.37 -14.74
C THR A 5 13.66 -18.34 -15.74
N GLY A 6 14.31 -19.48 -15.96
CA GLY A 6 13.79 -20.59 -16.78
C GLY A 6 14.07 -21.92 -16.07
N ASP A 7 14.61 -22.89 -16.79
CA ASP A 7 15.18 -24.09 -16.17
C ASP A 7 16.39 -23.72 -15.29
N ASP A 8 17.18 -22.74 -15.73
CA ASP A 8 18.29 -22.14 -14.99
C ASP A 8 18.01 -20.66 -14.65
N LEU A 9 18.82 -20.10 -13.74
CA LEU A 9 18.90 -18.66 -13.52
C LEU A 9 20.12 -18.10 -14.26
N GLY A 10 19.88 -17.30 -15.30
CA GLY A 10 20.91 -16.66 -16.11
C GLY A 10 20.94 -15.15 -15.91
N GLU A 11 22.13 -14.54 -15.91
CA GLU A 11 22.24 -13.08 -15.92
C GLU A 11 22.02 -12.53 -17.34
N VAL A 12 21.12 -11.56 -17.47
CA VAL A 12 20.75 -10.90 -18.74
C VAL A 12 20.90 -9.39 -18.67
N THR A 13 21.63 -8.87 -17.68
CA THR A 13 21.79 -7.44 -17.40
C THR A 13 22.19 -6.61 -18.62
N GLU A 14 23.01 -7.17 -19.51
CA GLU A 14 23.54 -6.47 -20.70
C GLU A 14 22.62 -6.51 -21.92
N THR A 15 21.62 -7.39 -21.93
CA THR A 15 20.75 -7.66 -23.10
C THR A 15 19.33 -7.13 -22.94
N VAL A 16 19.08 -6.36 -21.89
CA VAL A 16 17.73 -5.86 -21.55
C VAL A 16 17.75 -4.35 -21.36
N ASP A 17 16.61 -3.69 -21.62
CA ASP A 17 16.49 -2.24 -21.53
C ASP A 17 16.15 -1.74 -20.12
N TYR A 18 16.28 -2.61 -19.11
CA TYR A 18 16.14 -2.19 -17.71
C TYR A 18 17.17 -1.12 -17.38
N TYR A 19 16.79 -0.20 -16.50
CA TYR A 19 17.72 0.75 -15.94
C TYR A 19 18.67 0.03 -14.96
N VAL A 20 19.97 0.01 -15.29
CA VAL A 20 21.00 -0.75 -14.55
C VAL A 20 22.12 0.14 -14.00
N GLN A 21 22.12 1.43 -14.35
CA GLN A 21 23.12 2.41 -13.92
C GLN A 21 22.92 2.90 -12.48
N GLY A 22 21.77 2.57 -11.86
CA GLY A 22 21.45 2.97 -10.50
C GLY A 22 20.47 2.03 -9.80
N ALA A 23 20.07 2.38 -8.59
CA ALA A 23 19.21 1.54 -7.76
C ALA A 23 17.77 1.52 -8.27
N THR A 24 17.19 0.31 -8.33
CA THR A 24 15.75 0.13 -8.51
C THR A 24 15.07 0.26 -7.15
N ILE A 25 14.05 1.11 -7.08
CA ILE A 25 13.22 1.32 -5.88
C ILE A 25 12.10 0.29 -5.82
N ALA A 26 11.42 0.06 -6.94
CA ALA A 26 10.38 -0.94 -7.06
C ALA A 26 10.32 -1.49 -8.49
N ALA A 27 10.01 -2.77 -8.62
CA ALA A 27 9.68 -3.38 -9.89
C ALA A 27 8.41 -4.24 -9.72
N GLY A 28 7.53 -4.23 -10.71
CA GLY A 28 6.28 -4.96 -10.62
C GLY A 28 5.52 -5.03 -11.95
N ASN A 29 4.41 -5.74 -11.92
CA ASN A 29 3.57 -5.95 -13.10
C ASN A 29 2.46 -4.90 -13.18
N LEU A 30 2.15 -4.47 -14.40
CA LEU A 30 1.00 -3.61 -14.74
C LEU A 30 0.19 -4.23 -15.88
N PHE A 31 -1.03 -3.71 -16.06
CA PHE A 31 -1.95 -4.05 -17.14
C PHE A 31 -2.24 -5.55 -17.23
N GLY A 32 -2.51 -6.19 -16.09
CA GLY A 32 -2.75 -7.64 -16.05
C GLY A 32 -1.52 -8.47 -16.43
N ARG A 33 -0.31 -8.03 -16.03
CA ARG A 33 0.99 -8.66 -16.36
C ARG A 33 1.42 -8.54 -17.82
N ARG A 34 0.86 -7.59 -18.57
CA ARG A 34 1.29 -7.29 -19.95
C ARG A 34 2.52 -6.41 -20.01
N ARG A 35 2.82 -5.67 -18.94
CA ARG A 35 4.02 -4.83 -18.82
C ARG A 35 4.67 -4.98 -17.47
N VAL A 36 5.98 -4.72 -17.43
CA VAL A 36 6.75 -4.51 -16.21
C VAL A 36 6.95 -3.01 -16.04
N ILE A 37 6.82 -2.50 -14.82
CA ILE A 37 7.26 -1.15 -14.44
C ILE A 37 8.49 -1.29 -13.56
N GLN A 38 9.54 -0.54 -13.88
CA GLN A 38 10.73 -0.39 -13.04
C GLN A 38 10.83 1.08 -12.63
N VAL A 39 10.75 1.35 -11.33
CA VAL A 39 10.94 2.69 -10.76
C VAL A 39 12.36 2.78 -10.18
N TYR A 40 13.08 3.84 -10.53
CA TYR A 40 14.40 4.19 -10.01
C TYR A 40 14.39 5.63 -9.50
N THR A 41 15.51 6.09 -8.92
CA THR A 41 15.56 7.35 -8.16
C THR A 41 15.02 8.55 -8.91
N THR A 42 15.29 8.69 -10.22
CA THR A 42 14.95 9.88 -11.00
C THR A 42 13.91 9.64 -12.09
N GLY A 43 13.36 8.43 -12.19
CA GLY A 43 12.46 8.08 -13.28
C GLY A 43 11.86 6.68 -13.17
N ALA A 44 11.13 6.29 -14.21
CA ALA A 44 10.58 4.95 -14.33
C ALA A 44 10.52 4.49 -15.79
N ARG A 45 10.67 3.17 -16.01
CA ARG A 45 10.57 2.52 -17.32
C ARG A 45 9.42 1.54 -17.34
N VAL A 46 8.58 1.63 -18.37
CA VAL A 46 7.59 0.60 -18.72
C VAL A 46 8.23 -0.31 -19.76
N LEU A 47 8.18 -1.62 -19.53
CA LEU A 47 8.81 -2.63 -20.38
C LEU A 47 7.81 -3.69 -20.85
N ASP A 48 8.00 -4.17 -22.08
CA ASP A 48 7.39 -5.36 -22.64
C ASP A 48 8.44 -6.49 -22.64
N GLY A 49 8.45 -7.28 -21.57
CA GLY A 49 9.52 -8.26 -21.30
C GLY A 49 10.86 -7.56 -21.05
N SER A 50 11.78 -7.68 -22.02
CA SER A 50 13.12 -7.09 -21.99
C SER A 50 13.19 -5.70 -22.63
N PHE A 51 12.18 -5.31 -23.42
CA PHE A 51 12.24 -4.09 -24.24
C PHE A 51 11.52 -2.93 -23.57
N MET A 52 12.16 -1.76 -23.52
CA MET A 52 11.53 -0.57 -22.96
C MET A 52 10.53 0.03 -23.96
N THR A 53 9.30 0.24 -23.51
CA THR A 53 8.23 0.87 -24.31
C THR A 53 8.00 2.33 -23.94
N GLN A 54 8.35 2.74 -22.73
CA GLN A 54 8.17 4.11 -22.25
C GLN A 54 9.19 4.42 -21.16
N GLU A 55 9.72 5.65 -21.15
CA GLU A 55 10.51 6.21 -20.06
C GLU A 55 9.82 7.47 -19.51
N LEU A 56 9.79 7.59 -18.19
CA LEU A 56 9.24 8.70 -17.44
C LEU A 56 10.35 9.31 -16.60
N ASN A 57 10.49 10.64 -16.63
CA ASN A 57 11.46 11.36 -15.82
C ASN A 57 10.73 12.21 -14.79
N PHE A 58 11.23 12.22 -13.55
CA PHE A 58 10.62 12.97 -12.45
C PHE A 58 11.38 14.29 -12.23
N THR A 59 10.74 15.40 -12.59
CA THR A 59 11.30 16.74 -12.43
C THR A 59 10.57 17.50 -11.32
N ALA A 60 11.28 18.40 -10.64
CA ALA A 60 10.65 19.32 -9.70
C ALA A 60 9.73 20.31 -10.43
N HIS A 61 8.51 20.48 -9.95
CA HIS A 61 7.61 21.53 -10.43
C HIS A 61 8.02 22.87 -9.77
N SER A 62 8.91 23.63 -10.41
CA SER A 62 9.05 25.05 -10.08
C SER A 62 7.92 25.81 -10.76
N SER A 63 6.95 26.26 -9.97
CA SER A 63 5.94 27.23 -10.42
C SER A 63 6.62 28.47 -10.99
N GLU A 64 6.38 28.73 -12.27
CA GLU A 64 6.65 29.96 -13.04
C GLU A 64 7.90 30.76 -12.67
N SER A 65 9.02 30.45 -13.31
CA SER A 65 9.91 31.47 -13.88
C SER A 65 10.98 30.81 -14.75
N SER A 66 11.14 31.38 -15.93
CA SER A 66 12.18 31.11 -16.91
C SER A 66 13.59 31.05 -16.30
N SER A 67 14.12 29.85 -16.05
CA SER A 67 15.55 29.55 -16.09
C SER A 67 15.80 28.04 -16.09
N SER A 68 16.81 27.64 -16.85
CA SER A 68 17.10 26.30 -17.36
C SER A 68 17.80 25.37 -16.37
N SER A 69 17.17 25.06 -15.23
CA SER A 69 17.65 23.99 -14.34
C SER A 69 16.54 23.43 -13.45
N SER A 70 15.65 22.62 -14.03
CA SER A 70 14.77 21.76 -13.22
C SER A 70 15.64 20.69 -12.55
N GLU A 71 15.94 20.86 -11.26
CA GLU A 71 16.61 19.82 -10.47
C GLU A 71 15.75 18.53 -10.48
N PRO A 72 16.36 17.36 -10.70
CA PRO A 72 15.65 16.09 -10.68
C PRO A 72 15.12 15.83 -9.25
N LEU A 73 13.83 15.49 -9.15
CA LEU A 73 13.23 15.17 -7.85
C LEU A 73 13.32 13.67 -7.60
N GLY A 74 14.07 13.28 -6.57
CA GLY A 74 14.27 11.89 -6.21
C GLY A 74 13.00 11.21 -5.68
N VAL A 75 12.79 9.95 -6.05
CA VAL A 75 11.80 9.06 -5.43
C VAL A 75 12.40 8.41 -4.19
N ALA A 76 11.68 8.43 -3.08
CA ALA A 76 12.05 7.77 -1.83
C ALA A 76 11.47 6.36 -1.73
N SER A 77 10.22 6.17 -2.15
CA SER A 77 9.56 4.86 -2.18
C SER A 77 8.46 4.80 -3.23
N ALA A 78 8.07 3.59 -3.64
CA ALA A 78 7.00 3.38 -4.61
C ALA A 78 6.10 2.20 -4.21
N SER A 79 4.80 2.33 -4.46
CA SER A 79 3.80 1.27 -4.25
C SER A 79 3.01 1.03 -5.54
N ILE A 80 2.91 -0.23 -5.95
CA ILE A 80 2.33 -0.62 -7.24
C ILE A 80 0.99 -1.30 -7.00
N ALA A 81 -0.08 -0.74 -7.57
CA ALA A 81 -1.40 -1.36 -7.62
C ALA A 81 -2.03 -1.11 -8.99
N ASP A 82 -1.84 -2.07 -9.90
CA ASP A 82 -2.33 -2.04 -11.29
C ASP A 82 -3.74 -1.42 -11.43
N PRO A 83 -3.93 -0.35 -12.24
CA PRO A 83 -2.98 0.27 -13.18
C PRO A 83 -2.18 1.45 -12.63
N TYR A 84 -2.13 1.63 -11.31
CA TYR A 84 -1.53 2.79 -10.67
C TYR A 84 -0.17 2.49 -10.01
N VAL A 85 0.70 3.49 -10.00
CA VAL A 85 1.94 3.46 -9.20
C VAL A 85 2.01 4.74 -8.39
N LEU A 86 2.00 4.60 -7.06
CA LEU A 86 2.18 5.72 -6.14
C LEU A 86 3.65 5.92 -5.85
N LEU A 87 4.13 7.14 -6.00
CA LEU A 87 5.49 7.56 -5.71
C LEU A 87 5.48 8.48 -4.50
N LYS A 88 6.31 8.19 -3.50
CA LYS A 88 6.67 9.14 -2.45
C LYS A 88 7.99 9.78 -2.83
N MET A 89 8.00 11.09 -2.95
CA MET A 89 9.21 11.85 -3.29
C MET A 89 10.05 12.12 -2.04
N VAL A 90 11.33 12.45 -2.23
CA VAL A 90 12.27 12.77 -1.14
C VAL A 90 11.89 14.06 -0.40
N ASP A 91 11.24 15.01 -1.08
CA ASP A 91 10.77 16.27 -0.48
C ASP A 91 9.53 16.10 0.43
N GLY A 92 8.95 14.89 0.49
CA GLY A 92 7.77 14.58 1.29
C GLY A 92 6.44 14.72 0.54
N THR A 93 6.47 15.02 -0.76
CA THR A 93 5.29 15.02 -1.64
C THR A 93 5.01 13.62 -2.22
N ILE A 94 3.89 13.47 -2.93
CA ILE A 94 3.56 12.26 -3.67
C ILE A 94 3.20 12.57 -5.12
N GLN A 95 3.43 11.59 -5.99
CA GLN A 95 2.96 11.59 -7.37
C GLN A 95 2.26 10.26 -7.67
N LEU A 96 1.28 10.27 -8.57
CA LEU A 96 0.59 9.08 -9.03
C LEU A 96 0.88 8.86 -10.52
N LEU A 97 1.44 7.71 -10.87
CA LEU A 97 1.46 7.26 -12.26
C LEU A 97 0.13 6.57 -12.55
N VAL A 98 -0.56 7.00 -13.59
CA VAL A 98 -1.87 6.51 -14.01
C VAL A 98 -1.72 5.73 -15.31
N GLY A 99 -2.05 4.45 -15.28
CA GLY A 99 -2.00 3.59 -16.46
C GLY A 99 -3.28 3.62 -17.29
N ASP A 100 -3.09 3.74 -18.60
CA ASP A 100 -4.13 3.52 -19.60
C ASP A 100 -4.07 2.06 -20.09
N HIS A 101 -5.14 1.30 -19.84
CA HIS A 101 -5.24 -0.11 -20.22
C HIS A 101 -5.24 -0.33 -21.74
N SER A 102 -5.69 0.66 -22.51
CA SER A 102 -5.79 0.54 -23.97
C SER A 102 -4.42 0.65 -24.63
N THR A 103 -3.62 1.63 -24.21
CA THR A 103 -2.28 1.91 -24.75
C THR A 103 -1.16 1.19 -23.99
N CYS A 104 -1.43 0.69 -22.78
CA CYS A 104 -0.41 0.19 -21.84
C CYS A 104 0.69 1.22 -21.53
N ALA A 105 0.35 2.50 -21.55
CA ALA A 105 1.22 3.61 -21.19
C ALA A 105 0.83 4.20 -19.83
N LEU A 106 1.79 4.88 -19.19
CA LEU A 106 1.62 5.60 -17.94
C LEU A 106 1.66 7.12 -18.17
N SER A 107 0.86 7.88 -17.42
CA SER A 107 0.97 9.34 -17.32
C SER A 107 1.23 9.76 -15.87
N ILE A 108 1.95 10.87 -15.67
CA ILE A 108 2.20 11.42 -14.33
C ILE A 108 1.03 12.32 -13.95
N SER A 109 0.47 12.09 -12.77
CA SER A 109 -0.58 12.90 -12.16
C SER A 109 -0.15 13.34 -10.78
N VAL A 110 -0.18 14.65 -10.51
CA VAL A 110 0.05 15.22 -9.18
C VAL A 110 -1.30 15.62 -8.61
N PRO A 111 -1.80 14.95 -7.56
CA PRO A 111 -3.10 15.30 -7.01
C PRO A 111 -3.04 16.66 -6.34
N SER A 112 -3.94 17.58 -6.73
CA SER A 112 -3.97 18.98 -6.28
C SER A 112 -4.10 19.15 -4.76
N ILE A 113 -4.66 18.16 -4.07
CA ILE A 113 -4.73 18.15 -2.61
C ILE A 113 -3.34 18.16 -1.96
N PHE A 114 -2.30 17.64 -2.61
CA PHE A 114 -0.94 17.62 -2.07
C PHE A 114 -0.06 18.78 -2.52
N THR A 115 -0.54 19.64 -3.43
CA THR A 115 0.24 20.81 -3.88
C THR A 115 0.24 21.97 -2.89
N SER A 116 -0.70 21.99 -1.94
CA SER A 116 -0.87 23.09 -0.97
C SER A 116 -0.75 22.67 0.50
N LEU A 117 -0.46 21.39 0.78
CA LEU A 117 -0.31 20.90 2.15
C LEU A 117 1.01 21.35 2.76
N SER A 118 0.92 22.00 3.93
CA SER A 118 2.09 22.29 4.77
C SER A 118 2.68 21.02 5.41
N GLU A 119 1.97 19.91 5.34
CA GLU A 119 2.27 18.71 6.10
C GLU A 119 2.98 17.65 5.25
N LYS A 120 4.14 17.18 5.72
CA LYS A 120 4.95 16.19 5.01
C LYS A 120 4.42 14.78 5.21
N ILE A 121 4.56 13.96 4.17
CA ILE A 121 4.17 12.55 4.20
C ILE A 121 5.34 11.72 4.74
N SER A 122 5.08 10.93 5.78
CA SER A 122 6.06 10.03 6.39
C SER A 122 6.10 8.67 5.68
N ALA A 123 4.93 8.10 5.37
CA ALA A 123 4.79 6.85 4.63
C ALA A 123 3.47 6.81 3.84
N CYS A 124 3.45 6.08 2.72
CA CYS A 124 2.24 5.86 1.95
C CYS A 124 2.27 4.52 1.20
N THR A 125 1.09 4.00 0.86
CA THR A 125 0.96 2.74 0.10
C THR A 125 -0.38 2.66 -0.63
N LEU A 126 -0.43 1.88 -1.72
CA LEU A 126 -1.66 1.54 -2.40
C LEU A 126 -2.23 0.22 -1.88
N TYR A 127 -3.55 0.17 -1.75
CA TYR A 127 -4.33 -1.03 -1.45
C TYR A 127 -5.36 -1.27 -2.53
N ARG A 128 -5.33 -2.46 -3.14
CA ARG A 128 -6.38 -2.92 -4.03
C ARG A 128 -7.26 -3.91 -3.30
N ASP A 129 -8.52 -3.57 -3.12
CA ASP A 129 -9.52 -4.41 -2.46
C ASP A 129 -10.02 -5.48 -3.43
N ARG A 130 -9.28 -6.59 -3.49
CA ARG A 130 -9.50 -7.66 -4.46
C ARG A 130 -10.74 -8.50 -4.12
N GLY A 131 -11.38 -9.00 -5.16
CA GLY A 131 -12.44 -10.01 -5.08
C GLY A 131 -13.72 -9.57 -5.81
N PRO A 132 -14.68 -10.50 -6.00
CA PRO A 132 -15.98 -10.19 -6.61
C PRO A 132 -16.80 -9.23 -5.73
N GLU A 133 -16.58 -9.28 -4.41
CA GLU A 133 -17.14 -8.36 -3.43
C GLU A 133 -16.00 -7.69 -2.65
N PRO A 134 -15.53 -6.51 -3.09
CA PRO A 134 -14.56 -5.72 -2.35
C PRO A 134 -15.04 -5.48 -0.92
N TRP A 135 -14.19 -5.79 0.05
CA TRP A 135 -14.55 -5.82 1.46
C TRP A 135 -14.94 -4.45 2.02
N LEU A 136 -14.18 -3.41 1.67
CA LEU A 136 -14.38 -2.04 2.17
C LEU A 136 -15.72 -1.46 1.71
N ARG A 137 -16.27 -1.92 0.58
CA ARG A 137 -17.62 -1.52 0.15
C ARG A 137 -18.70 -1.84 1.19
N LYS A 138 -18.54 -2.93 1.94
CA LYS A 138 -19.46 -3.34 3.03
C LYS A 138 -19.49 -2.33 4.17
N THR A 139 -18.45 -1.50 4.28
CA THR A 139 -18.33 -0.49 5.34
C THR A 139 -18.83 0.89 4.92
N ARG A 140 -19.38 1.01 3.71
CA ARG A 140 -19.91 2.27 3.22
C ARG A 140 -21.29 2.59 3.80
N SER A 141 -21.60 3.88 3.88
CA SER A 141 -22.92 4.37 4.30
C SER A 141 -24.05 3.89 3.39
N ASP A 142 -23.79 3.70 2.10
CA ASP A 142 -24.73 3.27 1.06
C ASP A 142 -24.77 1.74 0.86
N ALA A 143 -24.07 0.96 1.70
CA ALA A 143 -23.94 -0.49 1.53
C ALA A 143 -25.30 -1.23 1.54
N TRP A 144 -26.29 -0.70 2.26
CA TRP A 144 -27.66 -1.24 2.30
C TRP A 144 -28.40 -1.11 0.97
N LEU A 145 -28.15 -0.03 0.21
CA LEU A 145 -28.81 0.20 -1.09
C LEU A 145 -28.30 -0.78 -2.16
N SER A 146 -27.06 -1.25 -2.01
CA SER A 146 -26.46 -2.22 -2.95
C SER A 146 -26.87 -3.67 -2.69
N SER A 147 -27.55 -3.95 -1.56
CA SER A 147 -27.97 -5.31 -1.17
C SER A 147 -29.44 -5.62 -1.51
N GLY A 148 -30.18 -4.66 -2.09
CA GLY A 148 -31.53 -4.88 -2.59
C GLY A 148 -31.52 -5.53 -3.97
N ILE A 149 -32.32 -6.58 -4.13
CA ILE A 149 -32.55 -7.39 -5.34
C ILE A 149 -32.45 -6.51 -6.61
N ALA A 150 -31.35 -6.65 -7.36
CA ALA A 150 -31.31 -6.20 -8.73
C ALA A 150 -32.19 -7.15 -9.55
N GLU A 151 -33.41 -6.72 -9.88
CA GLU A 151 -34.11 -7.34 -11.00
C GLU A 151 -33.27 -7.14 -12.27
N PRO A 152 -33.18 -8.15 -13.17
CA PRO A 152 -32.48 -8.00 -14.43
C PRO A 152 -33.29 -7.05 -15.32
N VAL A 153 -33.01 -5.74 -15.22
CA VAL A 153 -33.49 -4.78 -16.20
C VAL A 153 -32.61 -4.92 -17.44
N ASP A 154 -33.22 -5.48 -18.47
CA ASP A 154 -32.68 -5.62 -19.81
C ASP A 154 -32.51 -4.22 -20.43
N GLY A 155 -31.30 -3.92 -20.93
CA GLY A 155 -31.07 -2.84 -21.89
C GLY A 155 -30.53 -1.51 -21.36
N GLY A 156 -29.32 -1.16 -21.82
CA GLY A 156 -28.86 0.23 -21.93
C GLY A 156 -27.61 0.53 -21.13
N GLY A 157 -26.44 0.50 -21.80
CA GLY A 157 -25.15 0.83 -21.20
C GLY A 157 -25.13 2.20 -20.53
N SER A 158 -25.00 2.19 -19.22
CA SER A 158 -24.37 3.26 -18.45
C SER A 158 -23.29 2.59 -17.60
N SER A 159 -22.09 3.13 -17.71
CA SER A 159 -20.86 2.43 -17.36
C SER A 159 -20.69 2.31 -15.85
N SER A 160 -20.43 1.09 -15.39
CA SER A 160 -19.82 0.81 -14.08
C SER A 160 -18.35 1.28 -14.00
N GLN A 161 -18.01 2.40 -14.66
CA GLN A 161 -16.64 2.90 -14.86
C GLN A 161 -16.13 3.83 -13.76
N GLU A 162 -16.96 4.26 -12.80
CA GLU A 162 -16.55 5.26 -11.80
C GLU A 162 -16.16 4.71 -10.41
N GLN A 163 -16.17 3.39 -10.21
CA GLN A 163 -15.84 2.81 -8.91
C GLN A 163 -14.55 2.00 -8.94
N SER A 164 -13.43 2.66 -8.63
CA SER A 164 -12.19 1.97 -8.32
C SER A 164 -12.24 1.35 -6.91
N ASP A 165 -11.69 0.14 -6.79
CA ASP A 165 -11.45 -0.53 -5.50
C ASP A 165 -10.00 -0.34 -5.05
N ILE A 166 -9.41 0.78 -5.45
CA ILE A 166 -8.02 1.12 -5.17
C ILE A 166 -8.00 2.33 -4.26
N TYR A 167 -7.30 2.16 -3.15
CA TYR A 167 -7.19 3.13 -2.09
C TYR A 167 -5.73 3.51 -1.89
N CYS A 168 -5.46 4.78 -1.64
CA CYS A 168 -4.16 5.28 -1.20
C CYS A 168 -4.22 5.53 0.30
N ILE A 169 -3.33 4.91 1.06
CA ILE A 169 -3.21 5.11 2.50
C ILE A 169 -1.97 5.99 2.71
N ILE A 170 -2.16 7.09 3.43
CA ILE A 170 -1.11 8.08 3.71
C ILE A 170 -1.02 8.28 5.21
N CYS A 171 0.19 8.21 5.76
CA CYS A 171 0.50 8.72 7.09
C CYS A 171 1.39 9.95 6.93
N TYR A 172 1.04 11.00 7.65
CA TYR A 172 1.82 12.23 7.70
C TYR A 172 2.84 12.18 8.85
N GLU A 173 3.77 13.14 8.86
CA GLU A 173 4.73 13.29 9.96
C GLU A 173 4.07 13.70 11.29
N SER A 174 2.85 14.26 11.29
CA SER A 174 2.11 14.50 12.54
C SER A 174 1.61 13.23 13.23
N GLY A 175 1.53 12.12 12.49
CA GLY A 175 0.85 10.90 12.93
C GLY A 175 -0.61 10.79 12.50
N LYS A 176 -1.13 11.77 11.76
CA LYS A 176 -2.42 11.64 11.07
C LYS A 176 -2.32 10.58 9.96
N LEU A 177 -3.33 9.71 9.87
CA LEU A 177 -3.47 8.69 8.82
C LEU A 177 -4.79 8.90 8.07
N GLU A 178 -4.72 8.95 6.74
CA GLU A 178 -5.87 9.14 5.86
C GLU A 178 -5.91 8.05 4.78
N ILE A 179 -7.13 7.66 4.38
CA ILE A 179 -7.38 6.76 3.26
C ILE A 179 -8.13 7.53 2.18
N PHE A 180 -7.62 7.48 0.97
CA PHE A 180 -8.15 8.17 -0.21
C PHE A 180 -8.57 7.17 -1.29
N GLU A 181 -9.64 7.46 -2.02
CA GLU A 181 -9.97 6.73 -3.25
C GLU A 181 -9.10 7.18 -4.41
N VAL A 182 -8.60 6.26 -5.23
CA VAL A 182 -7.73 6.54 -6.38
C VAL A 182 -8.51 6.30 -7.67
N PRO A 183 -8.54 7.22 -8.67
CA PRO A 183 -7.61 8.32 -8.84
C PRO A 183 -8.11 9.68 -8.35
N SER A 184 -9.33 9.78 -7.81
CA SER A 184 -9.94 11.07 -7.43
C SER A 184 -9.29 11.74 -6.22
N PHE A 185 -8.53 10.99 -5.42
CA PHE A 185 -7.99 11.40 -4.12
C PHE A 185 -9.05 12.01 -3.19
N ARG A 186 -10.27 11.46 -3.22
CA ARG A 186 -11.28 11.78 -2.21
C ARG A 186 -10.96 11.07 -0.89
N CYS A 187 -10.78 11.83 0.20
CA CYS A 187 -10.55 11.29 1.54
C CYS A 187 -11.82 10.60 2.08
N VAL A 188 -11.72 9.30 2.36
CA VAL A 188 -12.84 8.44 2.77
C VAL A 188 -12.73 7.88 4.21
N PHE A 189 -11.60 8.10 4.88
CA PHE A 189 -11.37 7.73 6.28
C PHE A 189 -10.17 8.52 6.84
N SER A 190 -10.23 9.00 8.09
CA SER A 190 -9.16 9.76 8.73
C SER A 190 -8.98 9.40 10.20
N VAL A 191 -7.75 9.39 10.70
CA VAL A 191 -7.39 9.17 12.12
C VAL A 191 -6.29 10.15 12.49
N GLU A 192 -6.44 10.89 13.59
CA GLU A 192 -5.48 11.93 13.99
C GLU A 192 -4.21 11.40 14.68
N SER A 193 -4.29 10.26 15.38
CA SER A 193 -3.20 9.78 16.24
C SER A 193 -2.87 8.32 15.98
N PHE A 194 -2.48 7.98 14.75
CA PHE A 194 -2.11 6.60 14.40
C PHE A 194 -0.88 6.11 15.18
N LEU A 195 0.06 7.02 15.47
CA LEU A 195 1.32 6.72 16.17
C LEU A 195 1.14 6.24 17.61
N SER A 196 0.03 6.58 18.28
CA SER A 196 -0.19 6.14 19.68
C SER A 196 -0.47 4.64 19.78
N GLY A 197 -0.83 3.99 18.68
CA GLY A 197 -1.17 2.58 18.69
C GLY A 197 -2.48 2.30 19.42
N GLU A 198 -3.48 3.19 19.35
CA GLU A 198 -4.78 2.96 20.02
C GLU A 198 -5.33 1.57 19.76
N ALA A 199 -6.03 0.99 20.74
CA ALA A 199 -6.64 -0.33 20.56
C ALA A 199 -7.68 -0.35 19.43
N LEU A 200 -8.27 0.81 19.11
CA LEU A 200 -9.31 0.98 18.11
C LEU A 200 -9.07 2.26 17.30
N LEU A 201 -9.04 2.13 15.97
CA LEU A 201 -9.09 3.28 15.08
C LEU A 201 -10.52 3.47 14.56
N VAL A 202 -11.01 4.69 14.75
CA VAL A 202 -12.34 5.17 14.36
C VAL A 202 -12.13 6.38 13.47
N ASP A 203 -12.98 6.53 12.48
CA ASP A 203 -12.94 7.69 11.60
C ASP A 203 -13.19 9.00 12.37
N ALA A 204 -12.24 9.92 12.31
CA ALA A 204 -12.27 11.21 12.97
C ALA A 204 -13.41 12.10 12.43
N LYS A 205 -13.77 11.94 11.15
CA LYS A 205 -14.90 12.68 10.55
C LYS A 205 -16.27 12.27 11.11
N GLY A 206 -16.35 11.13 11.80
CA GLY A 206 -17.56 10.67 12.50
C GLY A 206 -17.63 11.08 13.97
N ARG A 207 -16.61 11.75 14.52
CA ARG A 207 -16.61 12.25 15.91
C ARG A 207 -17.04 13.72 15.92
N GLN A 208 -18.23 13.99 16.47
CA GLN A 208 -18.48 15.26 17.16
C GLN A 208 -18.01 15.07 18.60
N ASP A 209 -16.76 15.41 18.90
CA ASP A 209 -16.41 15.80 20.28
C ASP A 209 -15.09 16.56 20.36
N ASP A 210 -15.19 17.74 20.97
CA ASP A 210 -14.09 18.67 21.27
C ASP A 210 -13.33 18.20 22.50
N THR A 211 -12.20 17.52 22.33
CA THR A 211 -11.19 17.43 23.40
C THR A 211 -9.81 17.24 22.80
N LYS A 212 -9.16 18.36 22.42
CA LYS A 212 -7.74 18.39 22.09
C LYS A 212 -6.91 18.44 23.37
N VAL A 213 -6.33 17.32 23.77
CA VAL A 213 -5.22 17.30 24.73
C VAL A 213 -3.92 17.37 23.93
N SER A 214 -3.28 18.54 23.96
CA SER A 214 -1.97 18.76 23.36
C SER A 214 -0.89 18.23 24.29
N LEU A 215 -0.23 17.14 23.89
CA LEU A 215 0.99 16.66 24.55
C LEU A 215 2.20 17.44 24.00
N LYS A 216 3.01 17.98 24.91
CA LYS A 216 4.21 18.77 24.60
C LYS A 216 5.22 17.93 23.82
N LYS A 217 5.77 18.54 22.77
CA LYS A 217 6.79 18.00 21.87
C LYS A 217 8.16 18.12 22.53
N GLU A 218 8.70 17.02 23.06
CA GLU A 218 10.13 16.93 23.38
C GLU A 218 10.91 16.59 22.10
N ALA A 219 12.04 17.28 21.90
CA ALA A 219 12.91 17.13 20.75
C ALA A 219 14.01 16.08 21.05
N ALA A 220 13.72 14.84 20.74
CA ALA A 220 14.66 13.77 20.41
C ALA A 220 13.91 12.78 19.49
N ASP A 221 14.51 12.44 18.35
CA ASP A 221 14.00 11.64 17.21
C ASP A 221 12.47 11.37 17.23
N SER A 222 11.68 12.29 16.66
CA SER A 222 10.22 12.18 16.70
C SER A 222 9.76 10.87 16.06
N ILE A 223 9.08 10.03 16.84
CA ILE A 223 8.50 8.77 16.37
C ILE A 223 7.66 9.03 15.12
N ARG A 224 7.89 8.24 14.06
CA ARG A 224 7.14 8.34 12.80
C ARG A 224 6.95 6.98 12.17
N VAL A 225 5.94 6.87 11.31
CA VAL A 225 5.77 5.70 10.44
C VAL A 225 6.81 5.74 9.33
N VAL A 226 7.62 4.69 9.22
CA VAL A 226 8.60 4.53 8.14
C VAL A 226 8.08 3.67 7.00
N GLU A 227 7.11 2.79 7.27
CA GLU A 227 6.52 1.92 6.25
C GLU A 227 5.05 1.63 6.56
N LEU A 228 4.22 1.65 5.51
CA LEU A 228 2.81 1.25 5.56
C LEU A 228 2.56 0.12 4.58
N ALA A 229 1.73 -0.83 5.02
CA ALA A 229 1.16 -1.83 4.13
C ALA A 229 -0.31 -2.04 4.49
N MET A 230 -1.14 -2.27 3.50
CA MET A 230 -2.50 -2.74 3.72
C MET A 230 -2.76 -3.92 2.80
N HIS A 231 -3.28 -5.01 3.35
CA HIS A 231 -3.46 -6.23 2.59
C HIS A 231 -4.64 -7.07 3.09
N ARG A 232 -5.31 -7.74 2.16
CA ARG A 232 -6.32 -8.75 2.44
C ARG A 232 -5.89 -10.05 1.77
N TRP A 233 -5.61 -11.06 2.60
CA TRP A 233 -5.34 -12.42 2.15
C TRP A 233 -6.59 -13.12 1.62
N SER A 234 -6.39 -14.27 0.97
CA SER A 234 -7.50 -15.02 0.39
C SER A 234 -8.34 -15.72 1.47
N GLY A 235 -9.57 -16.15 1.11
CA GLY A 235 -10.45 -16.93 1.98
C GLY A 235 -11.76 -16.26 2.35
N GLN A 236 -12.77 -17.08 2.66
CA GLN A 236 -14.17 -16.68 2.82
C GLN A 236 -14.39 -15.58 3.88
N PHE A 237 -13.67 -15.64 4.99
CA PHE A 237 -13.78 -14.69 6.11
C PHE A 237 -12.53 -13.81 6.26
N SER A 238 -11.75 -13.71 5.19
CA SER A 238 -10.62 -12.78 5.14
C SER A 238 -11.12 -11.34 5.27
N ARG A 239 -10.32 -10.52 5.92
CA ARG A 239 -10.56 -9.09 6.09
C ARG A 239 -9.26 -8.34 5.85
N PRO A 240 -9.31 -7.06 5.45
CA PRO A 240 -8.13 -6.24 5.29
C PRO A 240 -7.39 -6.07 6.62
N PHE A 241 -6.07 -6.02 6.54
CA PHE A 241 -5.19 -5.64 7.64
C PHE A 241 -4.41 -4.40 7.25
N LEU A 242 -4.23 -3.49 8.21
CA LEU A 242 -3.40 -2.30 8.11
C LEU A 242 -2.17 -2.50 8.99
N PHE A 243 -0.99 -2.29 8.41
CA PHE A 243 0.30 -2.42 9.05
C PHE A 243 1.02 -1.08 9.00
N GLY A 244 1.63 -0.71 10.13
CA GLY A 244 2.54 0.43 10.22
C GLY A 244 3.80 0.02 10.96
N LEU A 245 4.96 0.27 10.37
CA LEU A 245 6.25 0.11 11.04
C LEU A 245 6.77 1.48 11.44
N LEU A 246 7.11 1.65 12.72
CA LEU A 246 7.67 2.90 13.25
C LEU A 246 9.20 2.87 13.21
N ASN A 247 9.84 4.05 13.26
CA ASN A 247 11.30 4.17 13.25
C ASN A 247 11.98 3.54 14.49
N ASP A 248 11.28 3.39 15.61
CA ASP A 248 11.79 2.72 16.82
C ASP A 248 11.67 1.18 16.78
N GLY A 249 11.18 0.63 15.66
CA GLY A 249 10.94 -0.80 15.48
C GLY A 249 9.54 -1.26 15.91
N THR A 250 8.68 -0.39 16.46
CA THR A 250 7.33 -0.76 16.84
C THR A 250 6.51 -1.17 15.61
N PHE A 251 5.97 -2.39 15.62
CA PHE A 251 5.08 -2.90 14.59
C PHE A 251 3.62 -2.74 15.02
N LEU A 252 2.89 -1.87 14.33
CA LEU A 252 1.46 -1.67 14.49
C LEU A 252 0.71 -2.57 13.51
N CYS A 253 -0.18 -3.40 14.03
CA CYS A 253 -1.02 -4.29 13.25
C CYS A 253 -2.48 -4.11 13.63
N TYR A 254 -3.32 -3.89 12.63
CA TYR A 254 -4.76 -3.77 12.80
C TYR A 254 -5.49 -4.65 11.80
N HIS A 255 -6.61 -5.24 12.21
CA HIS A 255 -7.57 -5.80 11.28
C HIS A 255 -8.78 -4.88 11.14
N ALA A 256 -9.27 -4.75 9.92
CA ALA A 256 -10.53 -4.07 9.65
C ALA A 256 -11.72 -4.89 10.15
N TYR A 257 -12.79 -4.22 10.56
CA TYR A 257 -14.10 -4.81 10.79
C TYR A 257 -15.20 -3.79 10.43
N CYS A 258 -16.36 -4.30 10.00
CA CYS A 258 -17.53 -3.48 9.75
C CYS A 258 -18.26 -3.29 11.09
N TYR A 259 -18.48 -2.04 11.48
CA TYR A 259 -19.26 -1.68 12.64
C TYR A 259 -20.65 -1.22 12.19
N GLU A 260 -21.64 -2.05 12.48
CA GLU A 260 -23.04 -1.67 12.37
C GLU A 260 -23.46 -1.14 13.75
N GLY A 261 -23.61 0.19 13.86
CA GLY A 261 -24.11 0.80 15.09
C GLY A 261 -25.56 0.39 15.33
N LEU A 262 -25.93 0.14 16.58
CA LEU A 262 -27.33 -0.16 16.96
C LEU A 262 -28.26 1.06 16.80
N GLU A 263 -27.73 2.24 16.50
CA GLU A 263 -28.46 3.51 16.45
C GLU A 263 -28.57 4.03 15.01
N SER A 264 -29.64 3.64 14.32
CA SER A 264 -30.35 4.43 13.29
C SER A 264 -31.55 3.65 12.74
N ASN A 265 -32.41 3.13 13.63
CA ASN A 265 -33.80 2.84 13.29
C ASN A 265 -34.72 4.05 13.55
N VAL A 266 -34.15 5.23 13.82
CA VAL A 266 -34.86 6.48 13.62
C VAL A 266 -34.79 6.75 12.12
N LYS A 267 -35.87 6.40 11.41
CA LYS A 267 -36.15 6.94 10.08
C LYS A 267 -35.99 8.45 10.17
N ASP A 268 -34.87 8.97 9.69
CA ASP A 268 -34.70 10.41 9.53
C ASP A 268 -35.59 10.81 8.35
N ASN A 269 -36.85 11.04 8.68
CA ASN A 269 -37.93 11.30 7.73
C ASN A 269 -37.91 12.78 7.32
N SER A 270 -36.73 13.33 7.05
CA SER A 270 -36.56 14.68 6.48
C SER A 270 -36.71 14.61 4.95
N PHE A 271 -37.88 14.13 4.51
CA PHE A 271 -38.35 14.42 3.16
C PHE A 271 -38.74 15.90 3.10
N SER A 272 -37.82 16.75 2.65
CA SER A 272 -38.16 18.04 2.04
C SER A 272 -38.39 17.82 0.53
N PRO A 273 -39.63 17.95 0.04
CA PRO A 273 -39.91 17.87 -1.39
C PRO A 273 -39.79 19.28 -1.99
N ALA A 274 -38.65 19.61 -2.60
CA ALA A 274 -38.53 20.54 -3.75
C ALA A 274 -37.06 20.88 -3.99
N GLY A 275 -36.70 20.99 -5.28
CA GLY A 275 -35.33 21.09 -5.78
C GLY A 275 -34.44 22.20 -5.18
N SER A 276 -33.24 21.78 -4.79
CA SER A 276 -31.99 22.42 -5.22
C SER A 276 -30.96 21.29 -5.40
N VAL A 277 -30.37 21.19 -6.59
CA VAL A 277 -29.18 20.36 -6.81
C VAL A 277 -28.01 21.17 -6.24
N ASP A 278 -27.79 21.05 -4.94
CA ASP A 278 -26.63 21.67 -4.29
C ASP A 278 -25.39 20.81 -4.51
N LEU A 279 -24.39 21.44 -5.11
CA LEU A 279 -23.04 20.93 -5.36
C LEU A 279 -22.44 20.32 -4.08
N ALA A 280 -22.01 19.06 -4.19
CA ALA A 280 -20.92 18.44 -3.44
C ALA A 280 -20.59 19.02 -2.04
N SER A 281 -21.34 18.60 -1.03
CA SER A 281 -20.84 18.57 0.35
C SER A 281 -19.70 17.55 0.43
N ALA A 282 -18.46 18.02 0.33
CA ALA A 282 -17.22 17.24 0.38
C ALA A 282 -16.87 16.69 1.79
N SER A 283 -17.88 16.52 2.65
CA SER A 283 -17.71 16.38 4.11
C SER A 283 -18.02 14.97 4.62
N ASP A 284 -18.76 14.17 3.86
CA ASP A 284 -19.21 12.87 4.35
C ASP A 284 -18.16 11.79 4.10
N SER A 285 -17.56 11.32 5.20
CA SER A 285 -16.77 10.10 5.18
C SER A 285 -17.58 8.98 4.56
N ARG A 286 -17.01 8.32 3.56
CA ARG A 286 -17.71 7.30 2.82
C ARG A 286 -17.66 5.94 3.52
N LEU A 287 -16.59 5.67 4.26
CA LEU A 287 -16.37 4.41 4.97
C LEU A 287 -16.79 4.57 6.46
N LYS A 288 -17.98 5.13 6.72
CA LYS A 288 -18.44 5.44 8.10
C LYS A 288 -18.45 4.24 9.04
N ASN A 289 -18.69 3.04 8.50
CA ASN A 289 -18.75 1.80 9.29
C ASN A 289 -17.39 1.09 9.38
N LEU A 290 -16.33 1.63 8.76
CA LEU A 290 -15.00 1.04 8.81
C LEU A 290 -14.36 1.31 10.17
N ARG A 291 -13.86 0.26 10.80
CA ARG A 291 -13.10 0.34 12.04
C ARG A 291 -11.89 -0.58 11.95
N PHE A 292 -10.84 -0.24 12.70
CA PHE A 292 -9.64 -1.06 12.78
C PHE A 292 -9.34 -1.42 14.22
N ARG A 293 -9.25 -2.71 14.54
CA ARG A 293 -8.90 -3.21 15.89
C ARG A 293 -7.45 -3.63 15.91
N ARG A 294 -6.70 -3.15 16.91
CA ARG A 294 -5.29 -3.52 17.10
C ARG A 294 -5.16 -4.99 17.42
N ILE A 295 -4.21 -5.66 16.78
CA ILE A 295 -3.81 -7.04 17.04
C ILE A 295 -2.42 -7.01 17.67
N SER A 296 -2.28 -7.70 18.79
CA SER A 296 -0.97 -8.00 19.36
C SER A 296 -0.27 -9.04 18.47
N VAL A 297 0.81 -8.62 17.81
CA VAL A 297 1.72 -9.52 17.10
C VAL A 297 3.05 -9.42 17.82
N ASP A 298 3.49 -10.52 18.44
CA ASP A 298 4.70 -10.55 19.25
C ASP A 298 5.94 -10.53 18.35
N ILE A 299 6.38 -9.33 18.00
CA ILE A 299 7.55 -9.08 17.15
C ILE A 299 8.47 -8.13 17.92
N THR A 300 9.66 -8.60 18.27
CA THR A 300 10.69 -7.78 18.90
C THR A 300 11.68 -7.28 17.87
N LEU A 301 11.41 -6.12 17.26
CA LEU A 301 12.38 -5.38 16.47
C LEU A 301 13.04 -4.35 17.38
N ARG A 302 14.27 -4.59 17.83
CA ARG A 302 15.06 -3.59 18.57
C ARG A 302 16.10 -3.00 17.65
N GLU A 303 15.68 -2.10 16.77
CA GLU A 303 16.54 -1.39 15.82
C GLU A 303 15.97 -0.02 15.49
N ASP A 304 16.85 0.99 15.45
CA ASP A 304 16.51 2.27 14.84
C ASP A 304 16.43 2.09 13.33
N ILE A 305 15.21 2.14 12.81
CA ILE A 305 14.90 2.01 11.40
C ILE A 305 15.08 3.39 10.77
N SER A 306 16.23 3.61 10.13
CA SER A 306 16.47 4.85 9.39
C SER A 306 15.46 5.00 8.23
N SER A 307 15.05 6.24 7.93
CA SER A 307 14.05 6.51 6.88
C SER A 307 14.52 6.31 5.44
N LEU A 308 15.80 5.97 5.25
CA LEU A 308 16.39 5.66 3.94
C LEU A 308 16.40 4.14 3.68
N ALA A 309 15.82 3.35 4.58
CA ALA A 309 15.83 1.89 4.52
C ALA A 309 14.85 1.36 3.47
N ARG A 310 15.27 0.25 2.83
CA ARG A 310 14.49 -0.56 1.90
C ARG A 310 13.17 -1.02 2.55
N PRO A 311 12.12 -1.33 1.75
CA PRO A 311 10.89 -1.92 2.29
C PRO A 311 11.21 -3.17 3.11
N ARG A 312 10.74 -3.20 4.36
CA ARG A 312 10.93 -4.33 5.28
C ARG A 312 9.74 -5.25 5.29
N ILE A 313 8.54 -4.74 5.01
CA ILE A 313 7.31 -5.52 4.96
C ILE A 313 7.14 -6.07 3.55
N THR A 314 7.36 -7.37 3.39
CA THR A 314 7.04 -8.07 2.14
C THR A 314 5.84 -8.98 2.34
N ILE A 315 4.72 -8.65 1.72
CA ILE A 315 3.56 -9.54 1.67
C ILE A 315 3.82 -10.69 0.70
N PHE A 316 3.55 -11.93 1.11
CA PHE A 316 3.64 -13.09 0.25
C PHE A 316 2.35 -13.90 0.23
N ASN A 317 2.13 -14.56 -0.90
CA ASN A 317 1.05 -15.51 -1.11
C ASN A 317 1.63 -16.79 -1.68
N ASN A 318 1.14 -17.92 -1.21
CA ASN A 318 1.44 -19.25 -1.75
C ASN A 318 2.95 -19.60 -1.76
N VAL A 319 3.62 -19.36 -0.63
CA VAL A 319 4.98 -19.85 -0.35
C VAL A 319 4.84 -21.13 0.49
N GLY A 320 5.18 -22.28 -0.09
CA GLY A 320 4.95 -23.60 0.52
C GLY A 320 3.49 -23.86 0.88
N GLY A 321 2.54 -23.23 0.17
CA GLY A 321 1.10 -23.28 0.47
C GLY A 321 0.62 -22.32 1.56
N TYR A 322 1.52 -21.50 2.13
CA TYR A 322 1.17 -20.50 3.13
C TYR A 322 1.11 -19.10 2.54
N GLU A 323 0.40 -18.22 3.25
CA GLU A 323 0.31 -16.80 2.96
C GLU A 323 0.61 -16.00 4.23
N GLY A 324 1.12 -14.78 4.09
CA GLY A 324 1.53 -13.98 5.24
C GLY A 324 2.34 -12.77 4.86
N LEU A 325 3.07 -12.23 5.84
CA LEU A 325 4.05 -11.18 5.64
C LEU A 325 5.40 -11.61 6.20
N PHE A 326 6.46 -11.17 5.55
CA PHE A 326 7.83 -11.34 5.99
C PHE A 326 8.39 -9.97 6.36
N LEU A 327 9.01 -9.88 7.53
CA LEU A 327 9.72 -8.69 7.99
C LEU A 327 11.21 -8.93 7.80
N SER A 328 11.82 -8.24 6.85
CA SER A 328 13.27 -8.30 6.62
C SER A 328 14.02 -7.41 7.63
N GLY A 329 15.33 -7.65 7.79
CA GLY A 329 16.12 -6.97 8.80
C GLY A 329 17.17 -7.84 9.47
N THR A 330 17.77 -7.35 10.57
CA THR A 330 18.73 -8.16 11.33
C THR A 330 18.10 -9.29 12.12
N ARG A 331 16.79 -9.17 12.41
CA ARG A 331 15.96 -10.21 13.01
C ARG A 331 14.79 -10.49 12.07
N PRO A 332 15.00 -11.26 11.00
CA PRO A 332 13.95 -11.53 10.06
C PRO A 332 12.84 -12.37 10.70
N VAL A 333 11.58 -12.07 10.39
CA VAL A 333 10.42 -12.71 11.01
C VAL A 333 9.37 -13.05 9.97
N TRP A 334 8.92 -14.31 10.02
CA TRP A 334 7.75 -14.77 9.28
C TRP A 334 6.49 -14.56 10.12
N VAL A 335 5.49 -13.91 9.55
CA VAL A 335 4.17 -13.76 10.15
C VAL A 335 3.17 -14.45 9.23
N MET A 336 2.90 -15.71 9.55
CA MET A 336 2.08 -16.62 8.75
C MET A 336 0.61 -16.45 9.10
N VAL A 337 -0.28 -16.46 8.11
CA VAL A 337 -1.73 -16.48 8.32
C VAL A 337 -2.20 -17.92 8.40
N CYS A 338 -2.57 -18.37 9.59
CA CYS A 338 -3.09 -19.71 9.84
C CYS A 338 -4.48 -19.61 10.45
N ARG A 339 -5.52 -20.06 9.71
CA ARG A 339 -6.93 -19.99 10.17
C ARG A 339 -7.32 -18.58 10.62
N GLN A 340 -6.97 -17.57 9.82
CA GLN A 340 -7.23 -16.14 10.07
C GLN A 340 -6.56 -15.57 11.34
N ARG A 341 -5.51 -16.21 11.85
CA ARG A 341 -4.68 -15.71 12.94
C ARG A 341 -3.22 -15.65 12.49
N PHE A 342 -2.49 -14.67 13.00
CA PHE A 342 -1.06 -14.58 12.77
C PHE A 342 -0.29 -15.55 13.66
N ARG A 343 0.68 -16.23 13.06
CA ARG A 343 1.68 -17.08 13.72
C ARG A 343 3.06 -16.53 13.40
N VAL A 344 3.79 -16.16 14.44
CA VAL A 344 5.10 -15.53 14.32
C VAL A 344 6.18 -16.61 14.41
N HIS A 345 7.08 -16.63 13.44
CA HIS A 345 8.22 -17.54 13.37
C HIS A 345 9.48 -16.73 13.04
N PRO A 346 10.33 -16.42 14.04
CA PRO A 346 11.62 -15.79 13.80
C PRO A 346 12.52 -16.69 12.94
N GLN A 347 13.22 -16.11 11.96
CA GLN A 347 14.26 -16.80 11.21
C GLN A 347 15.61 -16.57 11.90
N LEU A 348 16.08 -17.61 12.61
CA LEU A 348 17.30 -17.53 13.41
C LEU A 348 18.56 -17.99 12.65
N CYS A 349 18.38 -18.60 11.48
CA CYS A 349 19.47 -18.99 10.59
C CYS A 349 19.86 -17.82 9.66
N ASP A 350 21.05 -17.89 9.07
CA ASP A 350 21.56 -17.00 8.02
C ASP A 350 21.77 -15.52 8.39
N GLY A 351 21.36 -15.10 9.59
CA GLY A 351 21.56 -13.74 10.09
C GLY A 351 20.66 -12.71 9.39
N PRO A 352 21.12 -11.45 9.24
CA PRO A 352 20.33 -10.40 8.62
C PRO A 352 19.92 -10.69 7.17
N ILE A 353 18.65 -10.44 6.86
CA ILE A 353 18.08 -10.56 5.52
C ILE A 353 17.72 -9.16 5.02
N GLU A 354 18.28 -8.81 3.87
CA GLU A 354 18.15 -7.50 3.24
C GLU A 354 16.89 -7.38 2.39
N ALA A 355 16.55 -8.46 1.68
CA ALA A 355 15.44 -8.50 0.75
C ALA A 355 14.93 -9.93 0.61
N PHE A 356 13.64 -10.04 0.33
CA PHE A 356 12.93 -11.30 0.13
C PHE A 356 11.87 -11.09 -0.95
N THR A 357 11.64 -12.10 -1.78
CA THR A 357 10.47 -12.14 -2.66
C THR A 357 10.06 -13.59 -2.95
N VAL A 358 8.81 -13.75 -3.37
CA VAL A 358 8.27 -15.06 -3.79
C VAL A 358 8.90 -15.46 -5.12
N LEU A 359 9.28 -16.74 -5.24
CA LEU A 359 9.78 -17.32 -6.48
C LEU A 359 8.96 -18.58 -6.79
N HIS A 360 8.32 -18.61 -7.94
CA HIS A 360 7.73 -19.83 -8.47
C HIS A 360 8.42 -20.16 -9.78
N ASN A 361 9.14 -21.27 -9.79
CA ASN A 361 9.96 -21.72 -10.91
C ASN A 361 9.82 -23.25 -11.06
N VAL A 362 10.13 -23.80 -12.24
CA VAL A 362 10.09 -25.24 -12.51
C VAL A 362 10.87 -26.06 -11.49
N ASN A 363 12.02 -25.55 -11.04
CA ASN A 363 12.88 -26.18 -10.05
C ASN A 363 12.62 -25.70 -8.61
N CYS A 364 11.72 -24.73 -8.42
CA CYS A 364 11.40 -24.14 -7.13
C CYS A 364 9.89 -23.78 -7.07
N CYS A 365 9.06 -24.82 -6.96
CA CYS A 365 7.62 -24.66 -6.96
C CYS A 365 7.14 -24.08 -5.63
N HIS A 366 6.44 -22.94 -5.69
CA HIS A 366 5.93 -22.22 -4.50
C HIS A 366 7.03 -21.86 -3.50
N GLY A 367 8.22 -21.55 -4.01
CA GLY A 367 9.37 -21.22 -3.19
C GLY A 367 9.55 -19.73 -2.98
N LEU A 368 10.79 -19.38 -2.68
CA LEU A 368 11.20 -18.04 -2.33
C LEU A 368 12.66 -17.80 -2.65
N ILE A 369 13.01 -16.52 -2.70
CA ILE A 369 14.39 -16.06 -2.83
C ILE A 369 14.65 -14.93 -1.82
N TYR A 370 15.80 -14.94 -1.18
CA TYR A 370 16.23 -13.87 -0.27
C TYR A 370 17.73 -13.61 -0.34
N VAL A 371 18.12 -12.41 0.07
CA VAL A 371 19.52 -11.95 0.10
C VAL A 371 19.94 -11.67 1.53
N THR A 372 21.11 -12.18 1.93
CA THR A 372 21.70 -11.93 3.26
C THR A 372 22.78 -10.84 3.19
N SER A 373 23.01 -10.13 4.30
CA SER A 373 24.08 -9.10 4.43
C SER A 373 25.29 -9.54 5.26
N GLN A 374 25.60 -10.83 5.28
CA GLN A 374 26.87 -11.31 5.84
C GLN A 374 28.08 -10.85 5.00
N VAL A 375 29.31 -11.11 5.49
CA VAL A 375 30.60 -10.70 4.88
C VAL A 375 30.66 -10.95 3.35
N ARG A 376 29.97 -11.99 2.88
CA ARG A 376 29.62 -12.17 1.48
C ARG A 376 28.10 -12.21 1.35
N SER A 377 27.51 -11.27 0.61
CA SER A 377 26.09 -11.31 0.30
C SER A 377 25.79 -12.57 -0.52
N CYS A 378 24.86 -13.39 -0.03
CA CYS A 378 24.44 -14.62 -0.68
C CYS A 378 22.99 -14.49 -1.13
N LEU A 379 22.72 -14.90 -2.36
CA LEU A 379 21.38 -15.09 -2.90
C LEU A 379 20.95 -16.53 -2.63
N ASN A 380 19.91 -16.72 -1.83
CA ASN A 380 19.43 -18.04 -1.44
C ASN A 380 18.08 -18.32 -2.09
N ILE A 381 17.95 -19.46 -2.76
CA ILE A 381 16.69 -19.97 -3.32
C ILE A 381 16.23 -21.12 -2.44
N CYS A 382 15.01 -21.05 -1.93
CA CYS A 382 14.52 -22.01 -0.93
C CYS A 382 13.05 -22.40 -1.15
N ILE A 383 12.68 -23.54 -0.57
CA ILE A 383 11.31 -23.98 -0.39
C ILE A 383 11.06 -24.22 1.10
N PHE A 384 9.83 -24.05 1.57
CA PHE A 384 9.50 -24.47 2.93
C PHE A 384 9.48 -25.99 3.03
N LEU A 385 10.14 -26.52 4.05
CA LEU A 385 9.99 -27.91 4.43
C LEU A 385 8.57 -28.12 4.97
N ILE A 386 7.88 -29.16 4.50
CA ILE A 386 6.45 -29.44 4.74
C ILE A 386 6.10 -29.74 6.24
N TYR A 387 7.02 -29.56 7.18
CA TYR A 387 6.88 -29.97 8.58
C TYR A 387 6.59 -28.84 9.59
N PHE A 388 5.79 -27.83 9.24
CA PHE A 388 5.15 -26.97 10.25
C PHE A 388 3.88 -27.66 10.82
N LYS A 389 4.06 -28.85 11.41
CA LYS A 389 3.09 -29.48 12.31
C LYS A 389 3.71 -29.55 13.70
N LYS A 390 3.50 -28.53 14.53
CA LYS A 390 3.41 -28.69 15.99
C LYS A 390 2.31 -27.80 16.52
#